data_AF-A0A849V2S0-F1
#
_entry.id   AF-A0A849V2S0-F1
#
_cell.length_a   1.000
_cell.length_b   1.000
_cell.length_c   1.000
_cell.angle_alpha   90.00
_cell.angle_beta   90.00
_cell.angle_gamma   90.00
#
_symmetry.space_group_name_H-M   'P 1'
#
loop_
_entity.id
_entity.type
_entity.pdbx_description
1 polymer ?
#
loop_
_entity_poly.entity_id
_entity_poly.type
_entity_poly.pdbx_seq_one_letter_code
_entity_poly.pdbx_strand_id
1 'polypeptide(L)'
;MYNTQILRKNLQKRGVILLISLFSLNVFAFDAGGDSHTTVVNPLATKTSGGSQKPDLITNMDELMARQPNPNVNVNGVGIYVYDGMFSLDALGPYQVFKSAGLKTFLIAKNKGTVTMSNGLTLAVNKSIAEVSKLDVLLIPGGAGATAMQTIDPEVLDWIKKIDETSIYTTSVCTGAWILGATGLLQGKDASTHWYRANEMLTKYGAEYTGKRWTVDGKYWTSAGVTGGVDMALALVNHLFGKQYTQAVMLDMEYDPKPPVQGGSPKKSDPIIAQLMKDMYDFFLINFVNCPLGTPGACLFN
;
A
#
# COMPACT_ATOMS: atom_id res chain seq x y z
N MET A 1 15.94 -29.95 -10.12
CA MET A 1 16.17 -28.50 -9.91
C MET A 1 15.42 -27.71 -10.98
N TYR A 2 14.25 -27.15 -10.68
CA TYR A 2 13.62 -26.17 -11.57
C TYR A 2 14.29 -24.82 -11.34
N ASN A 3 14.91 -24.25 -12.38
CA ASN A 3 15.61 -22.98 -12.29
C ASN A 3 14.58 -21.85 -12.13
N THR A 4 14.41 -21.35 -10.90
CA THR A 4 13.45 -20.30 -10.53
C THR A 4 13.60 -19.03 -11.36
N GLN A 5 14.79 -18.74 -11.89
CA GLN A 5 15.00 -17.61 -12.79
C GLN A 5 14.39 -17.81 -14.18
N ILE A 6 14.39 -19.04 -14.71
CA ILE A 6 13.79 -19.38 -16.01
C ILE A 6 12.27 -19.33 -15.89
N LEU A 7 11.72 -19.89 -14.81
CA LEU A 7 10.28 -19.84 -14.54
C LEU A 7 9.80 -18.40 -14.38
N ARG A 8 10.52 -17.57 -13.61
CA ARG A 8 10.19 -16.14 -13.43
C ARG A 8 10.22 -15.34 -14.74
N LYS A 9 11.21 -15.56 -15.61
CA LYS A 9 11.26 -14.93 -16.94
C LYS A 9 10.11 -15.37 -17.84
N ASN A 10 9.71 -16.64 -17.78
CA ASN A 10 8.58 -17.15 -18.56
C ASN A 10 7.23 -16.63 -18.04
N LEU A 11 7.06 -16.50 -16.71
CA LEU A 11 5.88 -15.92 -16.08
C LEU A 11 5.73 -14.42 -16.40
N GLN A 12 6.83 -13.66 -16.41
CA GLN A 12 6.84 -12.26 -16.80
C GLN A 12 6.43 -12.05 -18.27
N LYS A 13 6.90 -12.90 -19.19
CA LYS A 13 6.54 -12.83 -20.62
C LYS A 13 5.05 -13.08 -20.88
N ARG A 14 4.36 -13.77 -19.97
CA ARG A 14 2.93 -14.14 -20.12
C ARG A 14 1.98 -13.23 -19.34
N GLY A 15 2.48 -12.17 -18.70
CA GLY A 15 1.64 -11.23 -17.94
C GLY A 15 1.02 -11.80 -16.66
N VAL A 16 1.58 -12.90 -16.13
CA VAL A 16 1.01 -13.62 -14.99
C VAL A 16 1.64 -13.13 -13.70
N ILE A 17 0.92 -12.25 -13.01
CA ILE A 17 1.44 -11.48 -11.90
C ILE A 17 1.36 -12.28 -10.57
N LEU A 18 0.25 -12.96 -10.27
CA LEU A 18 0.01 -13.59 -8.95
C LEU A 18 0.88 -14.81 -8.62
N LEU A 19 1.31 -15.58 -9.62
CA LEU A 19 2.13 -16.77 -9.35
C LEU A 19 3.61 -16.41 -9.17
N ILE A 20 4.05 -15.24 -9.66
CA ILE A 20 5.41 -14.74 -9.43
C ILE A 20 5.63 -14.40 -7.95
N SER A 21 4.60 -13.93 -7.24
CA SER A 21 4.68 -13.60 -5.81
C SER A 21 4.77 -14.85 -4.94
N LEU A 22 3.91 -15.84 -5.19
CA LEU A 22 3.89 -17.13 -4.47
C LEU A 22 5.22 -17.89 -4.54
N PHE A 23 5.90 -17.88 -5.69
CA PHE A 23 7.21 -18.54 -5.86
C PHE A 23 8.40 -17.75 -5.27
N SER A 24 8.18 -16.53 -4.76
CA SER A 24 9.24 -15.73 -4.10
C SER A 24 9.41 -16.08 -2.61
N LEU A 25 8.56 -16.94 -2.05
CA LEU A 25 8.82 -17.65 -0.79
C LEU A 25 9.90 -18.71 -1.05
N ASN A 26 11.07 -18.57 -0.42
CA ASN A 26 12.16 -19.54 -0.50
C ASN A 26 11.67 -20.92 -0.06
N VAL A 27 11.36 -21.80 -1.02
CA VAL A 27 11.27 -23.24 -0.77
C VAL A 27 12.70 -23.72 -0.55
N PHE A 28 13.17 -23.70 0.70
CA PHE A 28 14.20 -24.64 1.13
C PHE A 28 13.59 -26.03 0.97
N ALA A 29 13.99 -26.72 -0.09
CA ALA A 29 13.66 -28.12 -0.26
C ALA A 29 14.28 -28.89 0.91
N PHE A 30 13.44 -29.36 1.83
CA PHE A 30 13.81 -30.45 2.71
C PHE A 30 14.00 -31.69 1.84
N ASP A 31 15.22 -32.23 1.85
CA ASP A 31 15.52 -33.52 1.26
C ASP A 31 14.80 -34.59 2.07
N ALA A 32 13.73 -35.13 1.51
CA ALA A 32 13.15 -36.39 1.94
C ALA A 32 13.10 -37.27 0.70
N GLY A 33 14.16 -38.04 0.50
CA GLY A 33 14.13 -39.20 -0.37
C GLY A 33 12.96 -40.10 0.04
N GLY A 34 12.11 -40.45 -0.92
CA GLY A 34 11.00 -41.36 -0.70
C GLY A 34 9.87 -41.13 -1.70
N ASP A 35 9.80 -42.00 -2.69
CA ASP A 35 8.62 -42.19 -3.53
C ASP A 35 7.36 -42.34 -2.66
N SER A 36 6.38 -41.44 -2.79
CA SER A 36 4.94 -41.77 -2.66
C SER A 36 4.05 -40.54 -2.88
N HIS A 37 3.17 -40.67 -3.87
CA HIS A 37 2.06 -39.77 -4.14
C HIS A 37 1.13 -39.64 -2.93
N THR A 38 0.90 -38.43 -2.43
CA THR A 38 -0.16 -38.13 -1.44
C THR A 38 -1.04 -36.98 -1.92
N THR A 39 -2.36 -37.18 -1.83
CA THR A 39 -3.41 -36.47 -2.58
C THR A 39 -4.29 -35.62 -1.64
N VAL A 40 -4.63 -34.38 -2.02
CA VAL A 40 -5.61 -33.51 -1.31
C VAL A 40 -6.62 -32.90 -2.32
N VAL A 41 -7.83 -32.55 -1.87
CA VAL A 41 -9.11 -32.41 -2.63
C VAL A 41 -9.57 -30.95 -2.82
N ASN A 42 -10.27 -30.60 -3.91
CA ASN A 42 -10.81 -29.26 -4.23
C ASN A 42 -12.33 -29.29 -4.58
N PRO A 43 -13.12 -28.19 -4.41
CA PRO A 43 -14.40 -28.01 -5.12
C PRO A 43 -14.59 -26.59 -5.69
N LEU A 44 -15.01 -26.45 -6.96
CA LEU A 44 -15.91 -25.39 -7.47
C LEU A 44 -16.09 -25.50 -9.00
N ALA A 45 -17.18 -26.15 -9.43
CA ALA A 45 -17.86 -25.94 -10.71
C ALA A 45 -19.37 -26.22 -10.51
N THR A 46 -20.25 -25.38 -11.03
CA THR A 46 -21.70 -25.62 -11.14
C THR A 46 -22.00 -25.87 -12.62
N LYS A 47 -22.73 -26.90 -13.07
CA LYS A 47 -24.11 -27.28 -12.73
C LYS A 47 -24.42 -28.78 -13.06
N THR A 48 -25.31 -29.34 -12.24
CA THR A 48 -26.37 -30.34 -12.54
C THR A 48 -26.04 -31.60 -13.34
N SER A 49 -25.64 -32.65 -12.63
CA SER A 49 -26.28 -33.98 -12.59
C SER A 49 -25.43 -34.87 -11.68
N GLY A 50 -26.05 -35.76 -10.91
CA GLY A 50 -25.42 -36.52 -9.82
C GLY A 50 -24.03 -37.09 -10.12
N GLY A 51 -23.12 -36.90 -9.18
CA GLY A 51 -21.74 -37.39 -9.23
C GLY A 51 -20.76 -36.29 -8.87
N SER A 52 -20.29 -36.28 -7.61
CA SER A 52 -19.21 -35.40 -7.16
C SER A 52 -17.89 -35.80 -7.84
N GLN A 53 -17.65 -35.33 -9.06
CA GLN A 53 -16.32 -35.39 -9.65
C GLN A 53 -15.44 -34.32 -9.00
N LYS A 54 -14.40 -34.78 -8.30
CA LYS A 54 -13.26 -33.98 -7.85
C LYS A 54 -12.73 -33.18 -9.05
N PRO A 55 -12.50 -31.85 -8.95
CA PRO A 55 -11.79 -31.12 -9.98
C PRO A 55 -10.43 -31.77 -10.20
N ASP A 56 -10.07 -32.02 -11.45
CA ASP A 56 -8.77 -32.59 -11.80
C ASP A 56 -7.62 -31.76 -11.22
N LEU A 57 -6.61 -32.45 -10.70
CA LEU A 57 -5.35 -31.87 -10.25
C LEU A 57 -4.70 -31.14 -11.43
N ILE A 58 -4.45 -29.85 -11.26
CA ILE A 58 -3.67 -29.09 -12.23
C ILE A 58 -2.22 -29.58 -12.13
N THR A 59 -1.78 -30.38 -13.09
CA THR A 59 -0.43 -30.95 -13.12
C THR A 59 0.56 -30.11 -13.89
N ASN A 60 0.08 -29.11 -14.64
CA ASN A 60 0.92 -28.22 -15.41
C ASN A 60 0.68 -26.76 -15.05
N MET A 61 1.77 -25.99 -15.12
CA MET A 61 1.78 -24.59 -14.74
C MET A 61 0.86 -23.76 -15.65
N ASP A 62 0.68 -24.16 -16.92
CA ASP A 62 -0.07 -23.41 -17.94
C ASP A 62 -1.59 -23.42 -17.68
N GLU A 63 -2.13 -24.52 -17.15
CA GLU A 63 -3.52 -24.62 -16.69
C GLU A 63 -3.78 -23.80 -15.41
N LEU A 64 -2.77 -23.71 -14.54
CA LEU A 64 -2.84 -22.83 -13.37
C LEU A 64 -2.81 -21.36 -13.80
N MET A 65 -2.03 -21.04 -14.84
CA MET A 65 -1.97 -19.70 -15.44
C MET A 65 -3.30 -19.29 -16.09
N ALA A 66 -3.95 -20.19 -16.82
CA ALA A 66 -5.20 -19.91 -17.54
C ALA A 66 -6.40 -19.61 -16.62
N ARG A 67 -6.28 -19.92 -15.32
CA ARG A 67 -7.30 -19.63 -14.31
C ARG A 67 -7.16 -18.27 -13.65
N GLN A 68 -6.13 -17.48 -14.01
CA GLN A 68 -6.01 -16.12 -13.49
C GLN A 68 -6.98 -15.17 -14.20
N PRO A 69 -7.71 -14.33 -13.47
CA PRO A 69 -8.50 -13.28 -14.09
C PRO A 69 -7.58 -12.26 -14.78
N ASN A 70 -8.01 -11.79 -15.95
CA ASN A 70 -7.30 -10.76 -16.70
C ASN A 70 -7.35 -9.42 -15.95
N PRO A 71 -6.27 -8.62 -15.96
CA PRO A 71 -6.28 -7.29 -15.37
C PRO A 71 -7.26 -6.35 -16.08
N ASN A 72 -7.98 -5.53 -15.31
CA ASN A 72 -8.80 -4.42 -15.83
C ASN A 72 -7.93 -3.27 -16.35
N VAL A 73 -6.78 -3.04 -15.71
CA VAL A 73 -5.82 -1.98 -16.04
C VAL A 73 -4.41 -2.56 -15.99
N ASN A 74 -3.59 -2.28 -17.00
CA ASN A 74 -2.22 -2.77 -17.04
C ASN A 74 -1.31 -1.86 -16.20
N VAL A 75 -0.88 -2.33 -15.04
CA VAL A 75 0.04 -1.64 -14.12
C VAL A 75 1.34 -2.45 -14.03
N ASN A 76 2.45 -1.84 -14.44
CA ASN A 76 3.78 -2.48 -14.51
C ASN A 76 4.61 -2.27 -13.25
N GLY A 77 4.32 -1.28 -12.40
CA GLY A 77 5.10 -1.07 -11.18
C GLY A 77 4.53 -0.05 -10.19
N VAL A 78 4.82 -0.30 -8.91
CA VAL A 78 4.46 0.56 -7.78
C VAL A 78 5.73 1.10 -7.15
N GLY A 79 5.85 2.42 -7.09
CA GLY A 79 6.90 3.10 -6.34
C GLY A 79 6.36 3.59 -5.01
N ILE A 80 7.03 3.25 -3.92
CA ILE A 80 6.68 3.73 -2.58
C ILE A 80 7.75 4.72 -2.14
N TYR A 81 7.36 5.98 -1.95
CA TYR A 81 8.25 7.01 -1.42
C TYR A 81 8.49 6.77 0.07
N VAL A 82 9.75 6.70 0.51
CA VAL A 82 10.11 6.42 1.90
C VAL A 82 11.11 7.47 2.40
N TYR A 83 10.99 7.83 3.68
CA TYR A 83 11.78 8.89 4.30
C TYR A 83 11.97 8.61 5.79
N ASP A 84 13.03 9.18 6.37
CA ASP A 84 13.36 8.99 7.77
C ASP A 84 12.23 9.46 8.69
N GLY A 85 11.96 8.71 9.75
CA GLY A 85 10.92 9.00 10.73
C GLY A 85 9.48 8.76 10.25
N MET A 86 9.27 8.22 9.04
CA MET A 86 7.95 7.74 8.62
C MET A 86 7.48 6.56 9.49
N PHE A 87 6.18 6.27 9.47
CA PHE A 87 5.63 5.06 10.08
C PHE A 87 5.86 3.86 9.16
N SER A 88 6.47 2.81 9.69
CA SER A 88 6.87 1.63 8.91
C SER A 88 5.68 0.94 8.23
N LEU A 89 4.56 0.78 8.95
CA LEU A 89 3.39 0.07 8.44
C LEU A 89 2.65 0.82 7.32
N ASP A 90 2.73 2.15 7.30
CA ASP A 90 2.16 2.99 6.24
C ASP A 90 2.77 2.69 4.87
N ALA A 91 4.05 2.32 4.83
CA ALA A 91 4.75 1.90 3.62
C ALA A 91 4.69 0.38 3.42
N LEU A 92 5.01 -0.39 4.47
CA LEU A 92 5.24 -1.82 4.37
C LEU A 92 3.95 -2.65 4.32
N GLY A 93 2.84 -2.15 4.87
CA GLY A 93 1.53 -2.78 4.72
C GLY A 93 1.09 -2.84 3.25
N PRO A 94 0.98 -1.69 2.56
CA PRO A 94 0.74 -1.66 1.12
C PRO A 94 1.81 -2.39 0.31
N TYR A 95 3.09 -2.27 0.69
CA TYR A 95 4.17 -3.00 0.02
C TYR A 95 3.90 -4.51 -0.02
N GLN A 96 3.51 -5.10 1.11
CA GLN A 96 3.17 -6.52 1.19
C GLN A 96 1.96 -6.85 0.30
N VAL A 97 0.89 -6.06 0.36
CA VAL A 97 -0.30 -6.28 -0.49
C VAL A 97 0.05 -6.27 -1.97
N PHE A 98 0.78 -5.25 -2.43
CA PHE A 98 1.18 -5.15 -3.84
C PHE A 98 2.14 -6.26 -4.25
N LYS A 99 3.04 -6.69 -3.36
CA LYS A 99 3.92 -7.83 -3.60
C LYS A 99 3.15 -9.14 -3.70
N SER A 100 2.20 -9.42 -2.80
CA SER A 100 1.33 -10.59 -2.88
C SER A 100 0.46 -10.56 -4.13
N ALA A 101 -0.01 -9.38 -4.55
CA ALA A 101 -0.64 -9.13 -5.84
C ALA A 101 0.35 -9.15 -7.02
N GLY A 102 1.60 -9.58 -6.82
CA GLY A 102 2.66 -9.78 -7.80
C GLY A 102 3.16 -8.54 -8.55
N LEU A 103 2.72 -7.34 -8.17
CA LEU A 103 3.17 -6.10 -8.77
C LEU A 103 4.67 -5.90 -8.54
N LYS A 104 5.34 -5.25 -9.50
CA LYS A 104 6.73 -4.82 -9.34
C LYS A 104 6.78 -3.63 -8.38
N THR A 105 6.83 -3.92 -7.09
CA THR A 105 6.91 -2.91 -6.03
C THR A 105 8.35 -2.64 -5.60
N PHE A 106 8.72 -1.38 -5.44
CA PHE A 106 10.03 -0.96 -4.95
C PHE A 106 9.95 0.33 -4.12
N LEU A 107 10.95 0.52 -3.25
CA LEU A 107 11.09 1.71 -2.41
C LEU A 107 11.90 2.78 -3.13
N ILE A 108 11.55 4.04 -2.90
CA ILE A 108 12.20 5.23 -3.46
C ILE A 108 12.44 6.20 -2.31
N ALA A 109 13.66 6.66 -2.11
CA ALA A 109 13.97 7.68 -1.11
C ALA A 109 14.41 8.98 -1.80
N LYS A 110 14.53 10.08 -1.06
CA LYS A 110 15.12 11.31 -1.60
C LYS A 110 16.53 11.03 -2.14
N ASN A 111 17.36 10.39 -1.32
CA ASN A 111 18.68 9.88 -1.71
C ASN A 111 18.73 8.36 -1.51
N LYS A 112 19.55 7.67 -2.30
CA LYS A 112 19.86 6.26 -2.04
C LYS A 112 20.53 6.13 -0.67
N GLY A 113 20.42 4.94 -0.08
CA GLY A 113 21.08 4.60 1.16
C GLY A 113 20.10 3.99 2.14
N THR A 114 20.25 4.37 3.40
CA THR A 114 19.50 3.78 4.49
C THR A 114 18.40 4.73 4.95
N VAL A 115 17.19 4.23 5.12
CA VAL A 115 16.06 4.97 5.71
C VAL A 115 15.68 4.32 7.04
N THR A 116 15.59 5.12 8.10
CA THR A 116 15.22 4.69 9.46
C THR A 116 13.86 5.24 9.85
N MET A 117 12.91 4.34 10.11
CA MET A 117 11.53 4.66 10.51
C MET A 117 11.46 5.10 11.97
N SER A 118 10.33 5.69 12.36
CA SER A 118 10.14 6.21 13.73
C SER A 118 10.26 5.15 14.84
N ASN A 119 10.11 3.87 14.50
CA ASN A 119 10.22 2.75 15.43
C ASN A 119 11.62 2.10 15.43
N GLY A 120 12.60 2.71 14.76
CA GLY A 120 13.97 2.20 14.67
C GLY A 120 14.19 1.08 13.64
N LEU A 121 13.15 0.66 12.91
CA LEU A 121 13.35 -0.22 11.75
C LEU A 121 14.14 0.54 10.68
N THR A 122 15.06 -0.16 10.04
CA THR A 122 15.96 0.43 9.05
C THR A 122 15.95 -0.39 7.77
N LEU A 123 15.79 0.26 6.61
CA LEU A 123 15.79 -0.38 5.29
C LEU A 123 16.84 0.24 4.36
N ALA A 124 17.47 -0.61 3.55
CA ALA A 124 18.26 -0.18 2.42
C ALA A 124 17.36 0.17 1.22
N VAL A 125 17.54 1.36 0.66
CA VAL A 125 16.78 1.90 -0.46
C VAL A 125 17.73 2.22 -1.61
N ASN A 126 17.56 1.51 -2.71
CA ASN A 126 18.49 1.53 -3.84
C ASN A 126 18.05 2.46 -4.99
N LYS A 127 16.96 3.20 -4.82
CA LYS A 127 16.44 4.15 -5.81
C LYS A 127 16.22 5.52 -5.18
N SER A 128 16.70 6.56 -5.85
CA SER A 128 16.40 7.94 -5.47
C SER A 128 15.30 8.55 -6.33
N ILE A 129 14.71 9.66 -5.86
CA ILE A 129 13.76 10.46 -6.65
C ILE A 129 14.37 10.96 -7.96
N ALA A 130 15.68 11.21 -8.00
CA ALA A 130 16.41 11.64 -9.20
C ALA A 130 16.47 10.57 -10.31
N GLU A 131 16.31 9.28 -9.97
CA GLU A 131 16.37 8.17 -10.93
C GLU A 131 15.01 7.71 -11.44
N VAL A 132 13.92 8.23 -10.86
CA VAL A 132 12.56 7.79 -11.15
C VAL A 132 11.79 8.97 -11.72
N SER A 133 11.57 8.94 -13.04
CA SER A 133 10.83 9.98 -13.77
C SER A 133 9.40 9.56 -14.15
N LYS A 134 9.06 8.28 -13.99
CA LYS A 134 7.73 7.73 -14.29
C LYS A 134 7.39 6.55 -13.36
N LEU A 135 6.13 6.47 -12.96
CA LEU A 135 5.53 5.35 -12.25
C LEU A 135 4.11 5.11 -12.76
N ASP A 136 3.59 3.89 -12.64
CA ASP A 136 2.16 3.65 -12.87
C ASP A 136 1.36 3.91 -11.59
N VAL A 137 1.92 3.55 -10.43
CA VAL A 137 1.36 3.85 -9.11
C VAL A 137 2.44 4.46 -8.20
N LEU A 138 2.14 5.61 -7.61
CA LEU A 138 2.91 6.22 -6.52
C LEU A 138 2.18 5.99 -5.19
N LEU A 139 2.92 5.63 -4.14
CA LEU A 139 2.41 5.62 -2.77
C LEU A 139 3.27 6.48 -1.83
N ILE A 140 2.60 7.37 -1.11
CA ILE A 140 3.20 8.30 -0.14
C ILE A 140 2.72 7.91 1.28
N PRO A 141 3.60 7.35 2.13
CA PRO A 141 3.27 6.98 3.50
C PRO A 141 3.27 8.20 4.43
N GLY A 142 2.66 8.03 5.59
CA GLY A 142 2.64 9.01 6.66
C GLY A 142 3.66 8.75 7.77
N GLY A 143 3.40 9.43 8.88
CA GLY A 143 4.28 9.61 10.03
C GLY A 143 3.76 10.78 10.89
N ALA A 144 4.61 11.32 11.76
CA ALA A 144 4.28 12.49 12.58
C ALA A 144 5.08 13.73 12.13
N GLY A 145 6.01 14.21 12.95
CA GLY A 145 6.84 15.38 12.62
C GLY A 145 7.67 15.19 11.34
N ALA A 146 8.13 13.98 11.06
CA ALA A 146 8.84 13.66 9.81
C ALA A 146 8.00 13.95 8.56
N THR A 147 6.71 13.61 8.58
CA THR A 147 5.78 13.93 7.49
C THR A 147 5.62 15.43 7.32
N ALA A 148 5.54 16.17 8.42
CA ALA A 148 5.47 17.63 8.40
C ALA A 148 6.69 18.25 7.70
N MET A 149 7.89 17.72 7.95
CA MET A 149 9.11 18.13 7.24
C MET A 149 9.06 17.84 5.73
N GLN A 150 8.42 16.74 5.30
CA GLN A 150 8.25 16.44 3.88
C GLN A 150 7.26 17.40 3.18
N THR A 151 6.31 17.99 3.91
CA THR A 151 5.35 18.95 3.34
C THR A 151 5.98 20.28 2.91
N ILE A 152 7.28 20.46 3.16
CA ILE A 152 8.00 21.73 2.98
C ILE A 152 9.29 21.53 2.17
N ASP A 153 9.59 20.29 1.78
CA ASP A 153 10.78 19.95 1.00
C ASP A 153 10.48 20.12 -0.49
N PRO A 154 10.96 21.20 -1.14
CA PRO A 154 10.59 21.51 -2.51
C PRO A 154 11.02 20.41 -3.49
N GLU A 155 12.13 19.72 -3.24
CA GLU A 155 12.64 18.68 -4.12
C GLU A 155 11.68 17.48 -4.15
N VAL A 156 11.14 17.10 -2.99
CA VAL A 156 10.18 16.02 -2.84
C VAL A 156 8.84 16.40 -3.45
N LEU A 157 8.33 17.60 -3.15
CA LEU A 157 7.05 18.06 -3.67
C LEU A 157 7.08 18.21 -5.21
N ASP A 158 8.17 18.75 -5.76
CA ASP A 158 8.33 18.87 -7.22
C ASP A 158 8.45 17.52 -7.89
N TRP A 159 9.14 16.57 -7.27
CA TRP A 159 9.21 15.20 -7.78
C TRP A 159 7.83 14.52 -7.77
N ILE A 160 7.05 14.65 -6.69
CA ILE A 160 5.69 14.08 -6.62
C ILE A 160 4.82 14.64 -7.75
N LYS A 161 4.84 15.96 -8.00
CA LYS A 161 4.09 16.58 -9.10
C LYS A 161 4.50 16.00 -10.46
N LYS A 162 5.80 15.84 -10.72
CA LYS A 162 6.31 15.25 -11.97
C LYS A 162 5.88 13.78 -12.14
N ILE A 163 5.91 13.00 -11.07
CA ILE A 163 5.42 11.62 -11.11
C ILE A 163 3.93 11.59 -11.38
N ASP A 164 3.16 12.46 -10.73
CA ASP A 164 1.71 12.55 -10.89
C ASP A 164 1.31 12.77 -12.35
N GLU A 165 2.04 13.58 -13.11
CA GLU A 165 1.80 13.78 -14.56
C GLU A 165 1.81 12.48 -15.37
N THR A 166 2.52 11.46 -14.89
CA THR A 166 2.71 10.17 -15.60
C THR A 166 2.03 8.99 -14.94
N SER A 167 1.59 9.12 -13.68
CA SER A 167 0.98 8.05 -12.91
C SER A 167 -0.45 7.78 -13.36
N ILE A 168 -0.82 6.50 -13.31
CA ILE A 168 -2.21 6.07 -13.43
C ILE A 168 -2.93 6.34 -12.11
N TYR A 169 -2.25 6.09 -10.98
CA TYR A 169 -2.75 6.38 -9.65
C TYR A 169 -1.68 7.04 -8.76
N THR A 170 -2.08 8.08 -8.04
CA THR A 170 -1.27 8.70 -6.99
C THR A 170 -1.96 8.49 -5.66
N THR A 171 -1.26 7.81 -4.76
CA THR A 171 -1.87 7.28 -3.54
C THR A 171 -1.15 7.76 -2.30
N SER A 172 -1.87 7.84 -1.18
CA SER A 172 -1.26 8.17 0.11
C SER A 172 -1.91 7.43 1.26
N VAL A 173 -1.12 7.15 2.30
CA VAL A 173 -1.58 6.51 3.54
C VAL A 173 -1.42 7.49 4.69
N CYS A 174 -2.40 7.52 5.61
CA CYS A 174 -2.29 8.27 6.85
C CYS A 174 -2.02 9.77 6.58
N THR A 175 -1.07 10.38 7.30
CA THR A 175 -0.63 11.76 7.09
C THR A 175 0.17 11.97 5.79
N GLY A 176 0.45 10.92 5.00
CA GLY A 176 1.01 11.07 3.66
C GLY A 176 0.13 11.94 2.74
N ALA A 177 -1.18 12.00 3.01
CA ALA A 177 -2.10 12.91 2.36
C ALA A 177 -1.76 14.40 2.60
N TRP A 178 -1.03 14.74 3.68
CA TRP A 178 -0.54 16.10 3.93
C TRP A 178 0.58 16.48 2.97
N ILE A 179 1.49 15.54 2.66
CA ILE A 179 2.53 15.74 1.66
C ILE A 179 1.88 15.90 0.28
N LEU A 180 0.93 15.03 -0.05
CA LEU A 180 0.19 15.12 -1.30
C LEU A 180 -0.62 16.43 -1.38
N GLY A 181 -1.27 16.85 -0.29
CA GLY A 181 -1.97 18.14 -0.21
C GLY A 181 -1.04 19.33 -0.39
N ALA A 182 0.17 19.29 0.17
CA ALA A 182 1.18 20.35 0.03
C ALA A 182 1.68 20.55 -1.41
N THR A 183 1.52 19.55 -2.29
CA THR A 183 1.78 19.72 -3.72
C THR A 183 0.73 20.53 -4.47
N GLY A 184 -0.44 20.76 -3.86
CA GLY A 184 -1.62 21.36 -4.48
C GLY A 184 -2.51 20.38 -5.25
N LEU A 185 -2.10 19.11 -5.40
CA LEU A 185 -2.83 18.10 -6.20
C LEU A 185 -4.19 17.70 -5.60
N LEU A 186 -4.44 17.97 -4.32
CA LEU A 186 -5.72 17.67 -3.66
C LEU A 186 -6.69 18.87 -3.60
N GLN A 187 -6.37 20.00 -4.25
CA GLN A 187 -7.25 21.16 -4.25
C GLN A 187 -8.61 20.83 -4.90
N GLY A 188 -9.69 21.00 -4.15
CA GLY A 188 -11.07 20.69 -4.56
C GLY A 188 -11.35 19.19 -4.67
N LYS A 189 -10.56 18.34 -3.99
CA LYS A 189 -10.68 16.88 -4.04
C LYS A 189 -11.18 16.29 -2.74
N ASP A 190 -11.95 15.21 -2.87
CA ASP A 190 -12.29 14.34 -1.75
C ASP A 190 -11.05 13.57 -1.29
N ALA A 191 -10.75 13.62 0.00
CA ALA A 191 -9.62 12.90 0.58
C ALA A 191 -9.89 12.31 1.98
N SER A 192 -9.05 11.35 2.34
CA SER A 192 -8.92 10.77 3.68
C SER A 192 -7.48 10.93 4.16
N THR A 193 -7.32 11.02 5.48
CA THR A 193 -6.01 11.06 6.14
C THR A 193 -6.12 10.45 7.54
N HIS A 194 -5.03 10.45 8.30
CA HIS A 194 -5.06 10.06 9.71
C HIS A 194 -6.09 10.89 10.49
N TRP A 195 -6.80 10.28 11.43
CA TRP A 195 -7.92 10.91 12.14
C TRP A 195 -7.56 12.19 12.90
N TYR A 196 -6.33 12.30 13.38
CA TYR A 196 -5.85 13.44 14.14
C TYR A 196 -5.85 14.71 13.27
N ARG A 197 -6.66 15.69 13.66
CA ARG A 197 -6.83 16.99 12.99
C ARG A 197 -7.10 16.85 11.48
N ALA A 198 -7.77 15.77 11.08
CA ALA A 198 -7.92 15.38 9.68
C ALA A 198 -8.63 16.45 8.86
N ASN A 199 -9.73 16.97 9.38
CA ASN A 199 -10.53 17.99 8.70
C ASN A 199 -9.76 19.30 8.58
N GLU A 200 -9.12 19.75 9.68
CA GLU A 200 -8.32 20.96 9.69
C GLU A 200 -7.18 20.89 8.67
N MET A 201 -6.44 19.79 8.65
CA MET A 201 -5.28 19.62 7.76
C MET A 201 -5.68 19.47 6.29
N LEU A 202 -6.73 18.72 5.96
CA LEU A 202 -7.16 18.58 4.57
C LEU A 202 -7.77 19.88 4.04
N THR A 203 -8.61 20.56 4.84
CA THR A 203 -9.16 21.88 4.48
C THR A 203 -8.04 22.89 4.22
N LYS A 204 -6.99 22.87 5.05
CA LYS A 204 -5.80 23.70 4.87
C LYS A 204 -5.11 23.44 3.52
N TYR A 205 -5.11 22.21 3.00
CA TYR A 205 -4.59 21.91 1.66
C TYR A 205 -5.66 21.96 0.55
N GLY A 206 -6.82 22.56 0.84
CA GLY A 206 -7.89 22.74 -0.13
C GLY A 206 -8.68 21.48 -0.47
N ALA A 207 -8.52 20.40 0.30
CA ALA A 207 -9.21 19.13 0.11
C ALA A 207 -10.40 18.96 1.06
N GLU A 208 -11.40 18.19 0.66
CA GLU A 208 -12.56 17.87 1.48
C GLU A 208 -12.34 16.56 2.26
N TYR A 209 -12.40 16.63 3.59
CA TYR A 209 -12.23 15.43 4.42
C TYR A 209 -13.49 14.58 4.46
N THR A 210 -13.38 13.34 4.01
CA THR A 210 -14.52 12.42 3.88
C THR A 210 -14.79 11.54 5.11
N GLY A 211 -13.83 11.40 6.03
CA GLY A 211 -13.96 10.48 7.18
C GLY A 211 -13.94 8.98 6.84
N LYS A 212 -13.75 8.61 5.56
CA LYS A 212 -13.75 7.21 5.10
C LYS A 212 -12.42 6.52 5.39
N ARG A 213 -12.43 5.19 5.49
CA ARG A 213 -11.21 4.39 5.67
C ARG A 213 -10.24 4.52 4.48
N TRP A 214 -10.79 4.67 3.29
CA TRP A 214 -10.10 5.19 2.10
C TRP A 214 -11.10 5.95 1.22
N THR A 215 -10.56 6.83 0.38
CA THR A 215 -11.30 7.71 -0.52
C THR A 215 -10.64 7.70 -1.88
N VAL A 216 -11.48 7.76 -2.90
CA VAL A 216 -11.09 7.75 -4.31
C VAL A 216 -11.74 8.96 -4.99
N ASP A 217 -10.92 9.84 -5.55
CA ASP A 217 -11.35 10.96 -6.40
C ASP A 217 -10.48 10.97 -7.66
N GLY A 218 -11.06 10.51 -8.77
CA GLY A 218 -10.33 10.29 -10.02
C GLY A 218 -9.16 9.32 -9.81
N LYS A 219 -7.94 9.79 -10.06
CA LYS A 219 -6.71 9.00 -9.89
C LYS A 219 -6.12 9.06 -8.48
N TYR A 220 -6.67 9.87 -7.58
CA TYR A 220 -6.14 10.06 -6.23
C TYR A 220 -6.80 9.08 -5.26
N TRP A 221 -5.98 8.25 -4.61
CA TRP A 221 -6.44 7.29 -3.60
C TRP A 221 -5.79 7.62 -2.26
N THR A 222 -6.58 8.02 -1.29
CA THR A 222 -6.06 8.44 0.02
C THR A 222 -6.69 7.60 1.12
N SER A 223 -5.91 7.19 2.13
CA SER A 223 -6.42 6.34 3.21
C SER A 223 -6.22 6.92 4.60
N ALA A 224 -7.03 6.41 5.52
CA ALA A 224 -6.92 6.68 6.93
C ALA A 224 -5.60 6.16 7.53
N GLY A 225 -5.45 6.31 8.84
CA GLY A 225 -4.21 6.02 9.56
C GLY A 225 -3.72 4.58 9.41
N VAL A 226 -2.40 4.44 9.22
CA VAL A 226 -1.59 3.25 9.47
C VAL A 226 -2.10 1.98 8.76
N THR A 227 -2.97 1.21 9.41
CA THR A 227 -3.53 -0.03 8.83
C THR A 227 -4.49 0.24 7.69
N GLY A 228 -5.02 1.48 7.57
CA GLY A 228 -5.85 1.90 6.44
C GLY A 228 -5.15 1.75 5.09
N GLY A 229 -3.81 1.78 5.06
CA GLY A 229 -3.02 1.54 3.86
C GLY A 229 -3.18 0.11 3.31
N VAL A 230 -3.32 -0.89 4.18
CA VAL A 230 -3.52 -2.29 3.76
C VAL A 230 -4.87 -2.44 3.05
N ASP A 231 -5.93 -1.90 3.63
CA ASP A 231 -7.28 -1.94 3.05
C ASP A 231 -7.37 -1.16 1.73
N MET A 232 -6.77 0.03 1.66
CA MET A 232 -6.73 0.82 0.42
C MET A 232 -5.95 0.08 -0.67
N ALA A 233 -4.83 -0.56 -0.33
CA ALA A 233 -4.06 -1.35 -1.29
C ALA A 233 -4.86 -2.54 -1.81
N LEU A 234 -5.61 -3.25 -0.94
CA LEU A 234 -6.52 -4.33 -1.36
C LEU A 234 -7.67 -3.82 -2.24
N ALA A 235 -8.23 -2.65 -1.91
CA ALA A 235 -9.25 -1.99 -2.71
C ALA A 235 -8.70 -1.59 -4.10
N LEU A 236 -7.46 -1.10 -4.17
CA LEU A 236 -6.79 -0.81 -5.43
C LEU A 236 -6.51 -2.09 -6.23
N VAL A 237 -6.03 -3.16 -5.59
CA VAL A 237 -5.86 -4.47 -6.24
C VAL A 237 -7.20 -4.98 -6.80
N ASN A 238 -8.31 -4.81 -6.07
CA ASN A 238 -9.64 -5.16 -6.56
C ASN A 238 -10.07 -4.31 -7.75
N HIS A 239 -9.74 -3.01 -7.74
CA HIS A 239 -9.98 -2.14 -8.87
C HIS A 239 -9.19 -2.58 -10.12
N LEU A 240 -7.91 -2.94 -9.94
CA LEU A 240 -7.00 -3.34 -11.01
C LEU A 240 -7.26 -4.74 -11.57
N PHE A 241 -7.60 -5.72 -10.72
CA PHE A 241 -7.60 -7.14 -11.08
C PHE A 241 -8.93 -7.86 -10.80
N GLY A 242 -9.89 -7.17 -10.19
CA GLY A 242 -11.21 -7.71 -9.88
C GLY A 242 -11.26 -8.60 -8.64
N LYS A 243 -12.50 -8.93 -8.26
CA LYS A 243 -12.84 -9.54 -6.96
C LYS A 243 -12.13 -10.86 -6.68
N GLN A 244 -12.14 -11.79 -7.63
CA GLN A 244 -11.57 -13.13 -7.42
C GLN A 244 -10.05 -13.08 -7.21
N TYR A 245 -9.36 -12.20 -7.92
CA TYR A 245 -7.92 -11.98 -7.73
C TYR A 245 -7.63 -11.45 -6.33
N THR A 246 -8.38 -10.44 -5.90
CA THR A 246 -8.22 -9.87 -4.56
C THR A 246 -8.52 -10.89 -3.47
N GLN A 247 -9.53 -11.74 -3.65
CA GLN A 247 -9.78 -12.84 -2.70
C GLN A 247 -8.59 -13.80 -2.60
N ALA A 248 -7.93 -14.11 -3.70
CA ALA A 248 -6.72 -14.92 -3.69
C ALA A 248 -5.55 -14.22 -2.97
N VAL A 249 -5.34 -12.92 -3.20
CA VAL A 249 -4.33 -12.12 -2.50
C VAL A 249 -4.61 -12.05 -1.00
N MET A 250 -5.87 -11.80 -0.62
CA MET A 250 -6.28 -11.79 0.79
C MET A 250 -6.06 -13.15 1.44
N LEU A 251 -6.36 -14.25 0.74
CA LEU A 251 -6.16 -15.61 1.25
C LEU A 251 -4.67 -15.96 1.38
N ASP A 252 -3.83 -15.59 0.42
CA ASP A 252 -2.36 -15.77 0.48
C ASP A 252 -1.76 -15.08 1.70
N MET A 253 -2.27 -13.90 2.04
CA MET A 253 -1.83 -13.13 3.20
C MET A 253 -2.55 -13.50 4.50
N GLU A 254 -3.56 -14.38 4.44
CA GLU A 254 -4.51 -14.63 5.53
C GLU A 254 -5.05 -13.33 6.14
N TYR A 255 -5.43 -12.36 5.29
CA TYR A 255 -5.97 -11.08 5.71
C TYR A 255 -7.42 -11.22 6.19
N ASP A 256 -7.57 -11.71 7.43
CA ASP A 256 -8.82 -11.84 8.18
C ASP A 256 -8.69 -11.14 9.56
N PRO A 257 -8.70 -9.80 9.59
CA PRO A 257 -8.40 -9.06 10.80
C PRO A 257 -9.49 -9.24 11.87
N LYS A 258 -9.07 -9.68 13.06
CA LYS A 258 -9.93 -9.82 14.26
C LYS A 258 -9.35 -9.02 15.43
N PRO A 259 -9.61 -7.70 15.51
CA PRO A 259 -9.13 -6.88 16.62
C PRO A 259 -9.59 -7.45 17.98
N PRO A 260 -8.70 -7.57 18.99
CA PRO A 260 -9.04 -8.21 20.26
C PRO A 260 -9.93 -7.34 21.16
N VAL A 261 -10.04 -6.05 20.88
CA VAL A 261 -10.85 -5.08 21.61
C VAL A 261 -11.53 -4.11 20.64
N GLN A 262 -12.67 -3.55 21.03
CA GLN A 262 -13.34 -2.51 20.26
C GLN A 262 -12.53 -1.21 20.31
N GLY A 263 -12.25 -0.61 19.15
CA GLY A 263 -11.48 0.63 19.05
C GLY A 263 -11.05 0.95 17.62
N GLY A 264 -9.93 1.67 17.49
CA GLY A 264 -9.26 1.93 16.20
C GLY A 264 -9.82 3.10 15.38
N SER A 265 -10.79 3.84 15.92
CA SER A 265 -11.23 5.13 15.37
C SER A 265 -11.85 5.97 16.49
N PRO A 266 -11.84 7.32 16.41
CA PRO A 266 -12.43 8.15 17.46
C PRO A 266 -13.87 7.78 17.80
N LYS A 267 -14.69 7.42 16.80
CA LYS A 267 -16.10 7.04 16.97
C LYS A 267 -16.30 5.66 17.63
N LYS A 268 -15.29 4.79 17.61
CA LYS A 268 -15.36 3.42 18.16
C LYS A 268 -14.54 3.25 19.44
N SER A 269 -13.82 4.27 19.86
CA SER A 269 -12.99 4.26 21.07
C SER A 269 -13.73 4.94 22.23
N ASP A 270 -13.34 4.61 23.46
CA ASP A 270 -13.77 5.34 24.66
C ASP A 270 -13.44 6.85 24.48
N PRO A 271 -14.38 7.78 24.77
CA PRO A 271 -14.14 9.21 24.60
C PRO A 271 -12.93 9.75 25.37
N ILE A 272 -12.66 9.23 26.57
CA ILE A 272 -11.50 9.62 27.39
C ILE A 272 -10.21 9.19 26.68
N ILE A 273 -10.18 7.98 26.13
CA ILE A 273 -9.02 7.48 25.36
C ILE A 273 -8.85 8.27 24.05
N ALA A 274 -9.94 8.58 23.36
CA ALA A 274 -9.89 9.39 22.15
C ALA A 274 -9.33 10.79 22.43
N GLN A 275 -9.76 11.42 23.53
CA GLN A 275 -9.26 12.72 23.96
C GLN A 275 -7.79 12.66 24.39
N LEU A 276 -7.41 11.68 25.21
CA LEU A 276 -6.02 11.45 25.64
C LEU A 276 -5.07 11.32 24.45
N MET A 277 -5.46 10.51 23.46
CA MET A 277 -4.66 10.34 22.24
C MET A 277 -4.58 11.63 21.42
N LYS A 278 -5.67 12.40 21.37
CA LYS A 278 -5.67 13.69 20.69
C LYS A 278 -4.74 14.68 21.37
N ASP A 279 -4.76 14.76 22.70
CA ASP A 279 -3.91 15.65 23.49
C ASP A 279 -2.43 15.27 23.36
N MET A 280 -2.13 13.97 23.33
CA MET A 280 -0.78 13.47 23.04
C MET A 280 -0.29 13.94 21.66
N TYR A 281 -1.12 13.86 20.61
CA TYR A 281 -0.72 14.37 19.30
C TYR A 281 -0.65 15.90 19.25
N ASP A 282 -1.57 16.60 19.92
CA ASP A 282 -1.54 18.07 20.03
C ASP A 282 -0.21 18.50 20.67
N PHE A 283 0.25 17.83 21.72
CA PHE A 283 1.55 18.11 22.36
C PHE A 283 2.73 18.12 21.37
N PHE A 284 2.73 17.25 20.37
CA PHE A 284 3.83 17.16 19.39
C PHE A 284 3.60 17.94 18.10
N LEU A 285 2.35 18.17 17.69
CA LEU A 285 2.02 18.59 16.33
C LEU A 285 1.15 19.85 16.25
N ILE A 286 0.62 20.39 17.36
CA ILE A 286 -0.35 21.49 17.29
C ILE A 286 0.22 22.75 16.64
N ASN A 287 1.50 23.06 16.89
CA ASN A 287 2.19 24.21 16.28
C ASN A 287 2.27 24.08 14.77
N PHE A 288 2.54 22.88 14.25
CA PHE A 288 2.51 22.61 12.81
C PHE A 288 1.10 22.71 12.23
N VAL A 289 0.11 22.11 12.90
CA VAL A 289 -1.29 22.14 12.45
C VAL A 289 -1.75 23.59 12.28
N ASN A 290 -1.48 24.43 13.27
CA ASN A 290 -1.86 25.85 13.29
C ASN A 290 -0.98 26.74 12.38
N CYS A 291 0.12 26.23 11.84
CA CYS A 291 1.03 27.03 11.03
C CYS A 291 0.38 27.50 9.72
N PRO A 292 0.47 28.77 9.32
CA PRO A 292 -0.01 29.20 8.01
C PRO A 292 0.69 28.47 6.85
N LEU A 293 -0.02 28.26 5.74
CA LEU A 293 0.60 27.80 4.50
C LEU A 293 1.67 28.81 4.04
N GLY A 294 2.79 28.31 3.51
CA GLY A 294 3.85 29.15 2.96
C GLY A 294 4.90 29.65 3.97
N THR A 295 4.71 29.46 5.28
CA THR A 295 5.73 29.76 6.31
C THR A 295 6.07 28.59 7.25
N PRO A 296 6.30 27.35 6.75
CA PRO A 296 6.28 26.17 7.61
C PRO A 296 7.46 26.07 8.57
N GLY A 297 8.63 26.57 8.15
CA GLY A 297 9.87 26.49 8.93
C GLY A 297 9.81 27.25 10.26
N ALA A 298 8.97 28.28 10.39
CA ALA A 298 8.88 29.06 11.63
C ALA A 298 8.12 28.33 12.75
N CYS A 299 7.27 27.37 12.41
CA CYS A 299 6.37 26.70 13.36
C CYS A 299 6.80 25.27 13.71
N LEU A 300 7.73 24.68 12.95
CA LEU A 300 8.19 23.29 13.15
C LEU A 300 9.26 23.15 14.24
N PHE A 301 9.91 24.25 14.62
CA PHE A 301 11.05 24.27 15.56
C PHE A 301 10.79 25.07 16.85
N ASN A 302 9.56 25.56 17.06
CA ASN A 302 9.13 26.32 18.24
C ASN A 302 8.05 25.57 19.01
#